data_AF-A0A560WZS0-F1
#
_entry.id   AF-A0A560WZS0-F1
#
_cell.length_a   1.000
_cell.length_b   1.000
_cell.length_c   1.000
_cell.angle_alpha   90.00
_cell.angle_beta   90.00
_cell.angle_gamma   90.00
#
_symmetry.space_group_name_H-M   'P 1'
#
loop_
_entity.id
_entity.type
_entity.pdbx_description
1 polymer ?
#
loop_
_entity_poly.entity_id
_entity_poly.type
_entity_poly.pdbx_seq_one_letter_code
_entity_poly.pdbx_strand_id
1 'polypeptide(L)'
;MNTSVSSIKMCAIHPISGSVVVLGFRSVGGRGSRVSSASVSSRGFEIVRGRGYRPLQVIAYVEALSDDRDAAWERAARLTVLAREMEEELERLRVLVASLPEQTYESLGDGAGRLFLLALEEATAVRESARQHARDLTDLGRDDAAGVEDAARAYAAALRAVADEYARERLAAAREEADEIRIEARLEVKERRSRALAEVRRMRERTSGMLAEEAGAQAERLDEVAREEAARAAEMEARHAEAEARAERVLAEARQVFADAEEAAVRCAEEARERAAEVLAEARTRVEGVERETERVLREHADRREDVQTQMDHVCASLSALTGRAVE
;
A
#
# COMPACT_ATOMS: atom_id res chain seq x y z
N MET A 1 -36.57 38.13 -47.56
CA MET A 1 -35.66 36.99 -47.32
C MET A 1 -36.49 35.73 -47.51
N ASN A 2 -36.32 35.10 -48.67
CA ASN A 2 -37.09 33.94 -49.12
C ASN A 2 -36.56 32.66 -48.47
N THR A 3 -37.46 31.86 -47.90
CA THR A 3 -37.21 30.48 -47.51
C THR A 3 -38.14 29.61 -48.36
N SER A 4 -37.56 28.82 -49.27
CA SER A 4 -38.29 27.82 -50.04
C SER A 4 -37.57 26.48 -49.88
N VAL A 5 -38.24 25.56 -49.20
CA VAL A 5 -37.84 24.16 -49.00
C VAL A 5 -38.39 23.38 -50.19
N SER A 6 -37.51 22.90 -51.07
CA SER A 6 -37.90 22.04 -52.19
C SER A 6 -37.78 20.58 -51.77
N SER A 7 -38.92 19.87 -51.77
CA SER A 7 -39.01 18.42 -51.53
C SER A 7 -38.49 17.64 -52.73
N ILE A 8 -37.49 16.78 -52.51
CA ILE A 8 -37.06 15.75 -53.47
C ILE A 8 -37.96 14.53 -53.27
N LYS A 9 -38.89 14.29 -54.21
CA LYS A 9 -39.64 13.04 -54.31
C LYS A 9 -38.72 11.93 -54.83
N MET A 10 -38.40 10.95 -53.97
CA MET A 10 -37.91 9.64 -54.41
C MET A 10 -39.07 8.85 -55.04
N CYS A 11 -38.97 8.54 -56.33
CA CYS A 11 -39.77 7.47 -56.93
C CYS A 11 -39.03 6.15 -56.78
N ALA A 12 -39.68 5.18 -56.15
CA ALA A 12 -39.23 3.81 -56.00
C ALA A 12 -39.25 3.09 -57.36
N ILE A 13 -38.14 2.44 -57.71
CA ILE A 13 -38.03 1.51 -58.83
C ILE A 13 -38.07 0.09 -58.24
N HIS A 14 -39.08 -0.69 -58.61
CA HIS A 14 -39.18 -2.11 -58.27
C HIS A 14 -38.12 -2.93 -59.05
N PRO A 15 -37.45 -3.92 -58.42
CA PRO A 15 -36.57 -4.81 -59.13
C PRO A 15 -37.37 -5.94 -59.78
N ILE A 16 -37.28 -6.05 -61.10
CA ILE A 16 -37.68 -7.26 -61.84
C ILE A 16 -36.47 -8.20 -61.79
N SER A 17 -36.55 -9.23 -60.95
CA SER A 17 -35.57 -10.30 -60.86
C SER A 17 -35.62 -11.19 -62.10
N GLY A 18 -34.66 -11.03 -63.00
CA GLY A 18 -34.43 -11.93 -64.13
C GLY A 18 -33.57 -13.12 -63.69
N SER A 19 -34.13 -14.32 -63.78
CA SER A 19 -33.45 -15.60 -63.57
C SER A 19 -32.28 -15.78 -64.56
N VAL A 20 -31.06 -15.87 -64.04
CA VAL A 20 -29.88 -16.27 -64.81
C VAL A 20 -29.87 -17.79 -64.93
N VAL A 21 -30.20 -18.30 -66.12
CA VAL A 21 -29.98 -19.70 -66.49
C VAL A 21 -28.50 -19.88 -66.79
N VAL A 22 -27.78 -20.53 -65.88
CA VAL A 22 -26.37 -20.94 -66.08
C VAL A 22 -26.35 -22.13 -67.04
N LEU A 23 -26.10 -21.88 -68.32
CA LEU A 23 -25.80 -22.92 -69.30
C LEU A 23 -24.39 -23.47 -69.05
N GLY A 24 -24.34 -24.74 -68.66
CA GLY A 24 -23.10 -25.47 -68.35
C GLY A 24 -22.16 -25.58 -69.54
N PHE A 25 -20.95 -25.04 -69.39
CA PHE A 25 -19.85 -25.20 -70.32
C PHE A 25 -19.21 -26.59 -70.13
N ARG A 26 -19.40 -27.51 -71.08
CA ARG A 26 -18.66 -28.78 -71.16
C ARG A 26 -17.25 -28.49 -71.68
N SER A 27 -16.23 -28.71 -70.84
CA SER A 27 -14.82 -28.72 -71.26
C SER A 27 -14.33 -30.16 -71.46
N VAL A 28 -13.81 -30.45 -72.65
CA VAL A 28 -13.17 -31.71 -73.02
C VAL A 28 -11.66 -31.59 -72.79
N GLY A 29 -11.15 -32.42 -71.86
CA GLY A 29 -9.86 -33.12 -71.87
C GLY A 29 -8.53 -32.35 -72.07
N GLY A 30 -7.67 -32.34 -71.03
CA GLY A 30 -6.25 -32.03 -71.18
C GLY A 30 -5.40 -32.01 -69.89
N ARG A 31 -4.91 -33.19 -69.47
CA ARG A 31 -3.74 -33.50 -68.60
C ARG A 31 -3.14 -32.42 -67.65
N GLY A 32 -3.33 -32.66 -66.35
CA GLY A 32 -2.27 -32.81 -65.35
C GLY A 32 -1.45 -31.59 -64.87
N SER A 33 -1.81 -31.02 -63.71
CA SER A 33 -0.87 -30.70 -62.62
C SER A 33 -1.56 -30.10 -61.37
N ARG A 34 -1.21 -30.68 -60.21
CA ARG A 34 -1.24 -30.18 -58.82
C ARG A 34 -2.52 -29.48 -58.32
N VAL A 35 -3.22 -30.21 -57.45
CA VAL A 35 -4.31 -29.72 -56.60
C VAL A 35 -3.74 -28.75 -55.55
N SER A 36 -3.91 -27.46 -55.77
CA SER A 36 -3.90 -26.45 -54.69
C SER A 36 -5.34 -26.19 -54.30
N SER A 37 -5.69 -26.47 -53.05
CA SER A 37 -7.01 -26.19 -52.48
C SER A 37 -7.20 -24.69 -52.27
N ALA A 38 -7.45 -23.96 -53.36
CA ALA A 38 -8.05 -22.63 -53.27
C ALA A 38 -9.52 -22.82 -52.91
N SER A 39 -9.93 -22.36 -51.74
CA SER A 39 -11.33 -22.26 -51.38
C SER A 39 -11.99 -21.23 -52.29
N VAL A 40 -12.58 -21.68 -53.39
CA VAL A 40 -13.38 -20.84 -54.27
C VAL A 40 -14.62 -20.43 -53.48
N SER A 41 -14.79 -19.12 -53.26
CA SER A 41 -16.00 -18.62 -52.61
C SER A 41 -17.23 -18.97 -53.46
N SER A 42 -18.43 -19.00 -52.87
CA SER A 42 -19.70 -19.27 -53.60
C SER A 42 -19.99 -18.32 -54.76
N ARG A 43 -19.18 -17.27 -54.93
CA ARG A 43 -19.24 -16.25 -56.00
C ARG A 43 -18.09 -16.38 -57.01
N GLY A 44 -17.35 -17.50 -57.03
CA GLY A 44 -16.33 -17.80 -58.05
C GLY A 44 -14.97 -17.12 -57.86
N PHE A 45 -14.76 -16.34 -56.78
CA PHE A 45 -13.47 -15.71 -56.52
C PHE A 45 -12.45 -16.66 -55.90
N GLU A 46 -11.20 -16.60 -56.37
CA GLU A 46 -10.06 -17.30 -55.76
C GLU A 46 -9.52 -16.49 -54.58
N ILE A 47 -9.57 -17.06 -53.39
CA ILE A 47 -9.00 -16.46 -52.20
C ILE A 47 -7.51 -16.85 -52.14
N VAL A 48 -6.62 -15.88 -52.32
CA VAL A 48 -5.17 -16.09 -52.14
C VAL A 48 -4.90 -16.22 -50.64
N ARG A 49 -3.97 -17.11 -50.26
CA ARG A 49 -3.53 -17.32 -48.87
C ARG A 49 -2.97 -16.01 -48.28
N GLY A 50 -3.87 -15.21 -47.69
CA GLY A 50 -3.59 -13.86 -47.21
C GLY A 50 -4.79 -12.93 -47.41
N ARG A 51 -5.88 -13.20 -46.67
CA ARG A 51 -7.08 -12.35 -46.42
C ARG A 51 -7.37 -11.22 -47.41
N GLY A 52 -7.56 -11.55 -48.68
CA GLY A 52 -8.00 -10.56 -49.67
C GLY A 52 -8.38 -11.22 -51.00
N TYR A 53 -9.42 -10.68 -51.63
CA TYR A 53 -9.72 -10.99 -53.02
C TYR A 53 -8.62 -10.42 -53.91
N ARG A 54 -8.26 -11.10 -55.01
CA ARG A 54 -7.35 -10.52 -56.00
C ARG A 54 -8.02 -9.29 -56.63
N PRO A 55 -7.49 -8.07 -56.47
CA PRO A 55 -8.14 -6.86 -56.96
C PRO A 55 -8.44 -6.92 -58.46
N LEU A 56 -7.50 -7.43 -59.27
CA LEU A 56 -7.70 -7.59 -60.72
C LEU A 56 -8.80 -8.61 -61.08
N GLN A 57 -9.01 -9.65 -60.26
CA GLN A 57 -10.09 -10.61 -60.47
C GLN A 57 -11.46 -10.01 -60.12
N VAL A 58 -11.51 -9.19 -59.07
CA VAL A 58 -12.73 -8.44 -58.73
C VAL A 58 -13.04 -7.40 -59.79
N ILE A 59 -12.03 -6.68 -60.29
CA ILE A 59 -12.19 -5.70 -61.38
C ILE A 59 -12.72 -6.40 -62.63
N ALA A 60 -12.07 -7.49 -63.08
CA ALA A 60 -12.52 -8.23 -64.27
C ALA A 60 -13.95 -8.79 -64.11
N TYR A 61 -14.33 -9.24 -62.91
CA TYR A 61 -15.68 -9.72 -62.64
C TYR A 61 -16.71 -8.58 -62.65
N VAL A 62 -16.36 -7.42 -62.07
CA VAL A 62 -17.22 -6.23 -62.07
C VAL A 62 -17.36 -5.64 -63.46
N GLU A 63 -16.31 -5.65 -64.27
CA GLU A 63 -16.33 -5.27 -65.69
C GLU A 63 -17.27 -6.19 -66.47
N ALA A 64 -17.09 -7.52 -66.39
CA ALA A 64 -17.99 -8.47 -67.04
C ALA A 64 -19.46 -8.30 -66.63
N LEU A 65 -19.70 -8.06 -65.34
CA LEU A 65 -21.06 -7.84 -64.83
C LEU A 65 -21.64 -6.48 -65.27
N SER A 66 -20.78 -5.48 -65.49
CA SER A 66 -21.18 -4.18 -66.05
C SER A 66 -21.49 -4.30 -67.54
N ASP A 67 -20.69 -5.05 -68.29
CA ASP A 67 -20.93 -5.34 -69.71
C ASP A 67 -22.24 -6.13 -69.90
N ASP A 68 -22.49 -7.14 -69.05
CA ASP A 68 -23.74 -7.90 -69.07
C ASP A 68 -24.96 -7.02 -68.72
N ARG A 69 -24.80 -6.12 -67.74
CA ARG A 69 -25.83 -5.12 -67.40
C ARG A 69 -26.09 -4.22 -68.61
N ASP A 70 -25.05 -3.66 -69.23
CA ASP A 70 -25.20 -2.71 -70.32
C ASP A 70 -25.80 -3.40 -71.56
N ALA A 71 -25.40 -4.64 -71.85
CA ALA A 71 -26.02 -5.46 -72.90
C ALA A 71 -27.49 -5.80 -72.61
N ALA A 72 -27.84 -6.06 -71.34
CA ALA A 72 -29.23 -6.25 -70.93
C ALA A 72 -30.05 -4.96 -71.05
N TRP A 73 -29.47 -3.82 -70.72
CA TRP A 73 -30.07 -2.49 -70.87
C TRP A 73 -30.32 -2.15 -72.33
N GLU A 74 -29.37 -2.41 -73.22
CA GLU A 74 -29.59 -2.23 -74.65
C GLU A 74 -30.69 -3.15 -75.19
N ARG A 75 -30.73 -4.41 -74.76
CA ARG A 75 -31.81 -5.34 -75.15
C ARG A 75 -33.16 -4.84 -74.64
N ALA A 76 -33.23 -4.37 -73.39
CA ALA A 76 -34.45 -3.79 -72.84
C ALA A 76 -34.88 -2.54 -73.61
N ALA A 77 -33.95 -1.66 -73.98
CA ALA A 77 -34.23 -0.48 -74.79
C ALA A 77 -34.76 -0.85 -76.18
N ARG A 78 -34.12 -1.81 -76.87
CA ARG A 78 -34.57 -2.31 -78.18
C ARG A 78 -35.97 -2.95 -78.10
N LEU A 79 -36.21 -3.77 -77.09
CA LEU A 79 -37.53 -4.38 -76.86
C LEU A 79 -38.59 -3.34 -76.49
N THR A 80 -38.22 -2.26 -75.80
CA THR A 80 -39.15 -1.17 -75.48
C THR A 80 -39.53 -0.37 -76.72
N VAL A 81 -38.59 -0.11 -77.62
CA VAL A 81 -38.88 0.52 -78.92
C VAL A 81 -39.77 -0.39 -79.76
N LEU A 82 -39.43 -1.68 -79.88
CA LEU A 82 -40.24 -2.65 -80.61
C LEU A 82 -41.65 -2.78 -80.02
N ALA A 83 -41.78 -2.81 -78.69
CA ALA A 83 -43.08 -2.87 -78.03
C ALA A 83 -43.92 -1.64 -78.37
N ARG A 84 -43.32 -0.44 -78.39
CA ARG A 84 -44.01 0.80 -78.81
C ARG A 84 -44.42 0.77 -80.28
N GLU A 85 -43.52 0.35 -81.17
CA GLU A 85 -43.83 0.19 -82.59
C GLU A 85 -44.99 -0.80 -82.80
N MET A 86 -44.98 -1.91 -82.07
CA MET A 86 -46.07 -2.89 -82.09
C MET A 86 -47.37 -2.35 -81.49
N GLU A 87 -47.32 -1.54 -80.43
CA GLU A 87 -48.49 -0.87 -79.86
C GLU A 87 -49.10 0.14 -80.85
N GLU A 88 -48.27 0.93 -81.53
CA GLU A 88 -48.70 1.89 -82.55
C GLU A 88 -49.30 1.19 -83.78
N GLU A 89 -48.68 0.08 -84.22
CA GLU A 89 -49.19 -0.75 -85.32
C GLU A 89 -50.53 -1.39 -84.92
N LEU A 90 -50.63 -1.91 -83.69
CA LEU A 90 -51.86 -2.47 -83.15
C LEU A 90 -52.98 -1.43 -83.08
N GLU A 91 -52.67 -0.20 -82.67
CA GLU A 91 -53.66 0.88 -82.61
C GLU A 91 -54.11 1.31 -84.01
N ARG A 92 -53.19 1.41 -84.97
CA ARG A 92 -53.53 1.61 -86.40
C ARG A 92 -54.45 0.51 -86.93
N LEU A 93 -54.14 -0.75 -86.62
CA LEU A 93 -54.97 -1.89 -87.00
C LEU A 93 -56.33 -1.88 -86.31
N ARG A 94 -56.41 -1.46 -85.03
CA ARG A 94 -57.69 -1.31 -84.32
C ARG A 94 -58.57 -0.23 -84.94
N VAL A 95 -58.00 0.92 -85.26
CA VAL A 95 -58.72 2.01 -85.95
C VAL A 95 -59.21 1.54 -87.31
N LEU A 96 -58.35 0.85 -88.08
CA LEU A 96 -58.73 0.28 -89.37
C LEU A 96 -59.88 -0.73 -89.22
N VAL A 97 -59.78 -1.67 -88.27
CA VAL A 97 -60.85 -2.65 -87.98
C VAL A 97 -62.13 -1.97 -87.51
N ALA A 98 -62.06 -0.96 -86.64
CA ALA A 98 -63.23 -0.23 -86.16
C ALA A 98 -63.92 0.60 -87.26
N SER A 99 -63.17 1.01 -88.29
CA SER A 99 -63.72 1.69 -89.48
C SER A 99 -64.33 0.75 -90.52
N LEU A 100 -64.13 -0.56 -90.38
CA LEU A 100 -64.82 -1.54 -91.22
C LEU A 100 -66.26 -1.70 -90.72
N PRO A 101 -67.26 -1.78 -91.62
CA PRO A 101 -68.63 -2.07 -91.22
C PRO A 101 -68.70 -3.44 -90.51
N GLU A 102 -69.65 -3.59 -89.57
CA GLU A 102 -69.90 -4.89 -88.92
C GLU A 102 -70.07 -5.96 -89.99
N GLN A 103 -69.16 -6.95 -90.00
CA GLN A 103 -69.22 -8.05 -90.97
C GLN A 103 -70.27 -9.07 -90.55
N THR A 104 -71.54 -8.69 -90.71
CA THR A 104 -72.65 -9.61 -90.61
C THR A 104 -72.73 -10.37 -91.93
N TYR A 105 -72.06 -11.53 -91.98
CA TYR A 105 -72.05 -12.44 -93.15
C TYR A 105 -73.45 -13.03 -93.48
N GLU A 106 -74.53 -12.40 -93.03
CA GLU A 106 -75.93 -12.74 -93.30
C GLU A 106 -76.24 -12.70 -94.80
N SER A 107 -75.55 -11.86 -95.57
CA SER A 107 -75.66 -11.78 -97.03
C SER A 107 -75.10 -13.01 -97.78
N LEU A 108 -74.34 -13.88 -97.09
CA LEU A 108 -73.82 -15.15 -97.62
C LEU A 108 -74.68 -16.37 -97.23
N GLY A 109 -75.81 -16.16 -96.55
CA GLY A 109 -76.78 -17.19 -96.15
C GLY A 109 -76.53 -17.81 -94.77
N ASP A 110 -77.55 -18.45 -94.20
CA ASP A 110 -77.57 -18.95 -92.81
C ASP A 110 -76.40 -19.88 -92.43
N GLY A 111 -75.83 -20.59 -93.40
CA GLY A 111 -74.66 -21.44 -93.20
C GLY A 111 -73.39 -20.65 -92.84
N ALA A 112 -73.17 -19.51 -93.49
CA ALA A 112 -72.01 -18.65 -93.24
C ALA A 112 -72.12 -17.94 -91.87
N GLY A 113 -73.33 -17.49 -91.51
CA GLY A 113 -73.60 -16.90 -90.18
C GLY A 113 -73.32 -17.88 -89.03
N ARG A 114 -73.74 -19.14 -89.15
CA ARG A 114 -73.45 -20.18 -88.14
C ARG A 114 -71.95 -20.48 -88.01
N LEU A 115 -71.22 -20.53 -89.13
CA LEU A 115 -69.76 -20.73 -89.10
C LEU A 115 -69.04 -19.55 -88.44
N PHE A 116 -69.50 -18.31 -88.67
CA PHE A 116 -68.93 -17.13 -88.01
C PHE A 116 -69.16 -17.14 -86.50
N LEU A 117 -70.37 -17.49 -86.04
CA LEU A 117 -70.65 -17.64 -84.61
C LEU A 117 -69.77 -18.71 -83.96
N LEU A 118 -69.64 -19.88 -84.60
CA LEU A 118 -68.75 -20.95 -84.11
C LEU A 118 -67.29 -20.49 -84.06
N ALA A 119 -66.83 -19.72 -85.04
CA ALA A 119 -65.47 -19.17 -85.03
C ALA A 119 -65.26 -18.14 -83.90
N LEU A 120 -66.27 -17.34 -83.56
CA LEU A 120 -66.21 -16.43 -82.41
C LEU A 120 -66.18 -17.20 -81.08
N GLU A 121 -67.02 -18.22 -80.93
CA GLU A 121 -67.03 -19.11 -79.77
C GLU A 121 -65.66 -19.77 -79.57
N GLU A 122 -65.08 -20.34 -80.62
CA GLU A 122 -63.75 -20.95 -80.58
C GLU A 122 -62.67 -19.91 -80.26
N ALA A 123 -62.73 -18.72 -80.87
CA ALA A 123 -61.78 -17.64 -80.57
C ALA A 123 -61.88 -17.18 -79.10
N THR A 124 -63.09 -17.15 -78.51
CA THR A 124 -63.26 -16.86 -77.08
C THR A 124 -62.69 -17.98 -76.20
N ALA A 125 -62.97 -19.24 -76.53
CA ALA A 125 -62.47 -20.40 -75.79
C ALA A 125 -60.93 -20.45 -75.81
N VAL A 126 -60.30 -20.23 -76.96
CA VAL A 126 -58.83 -20.16 -77.10
C VAL A 126 -58.25 -19.02 -76.26
N ARG A 127 -58.87 -17.84 -76.26
CA ARG A 127 -58.39 -16.69 -75.45
C ARG A 127 -58.52 -16.97 -73.96
N GLU A 128 -59.61 -17.57 -73.52
CA GLU A 128 -59.83 -17.92 -72.11
C GLU A 128 -58.85 -19.02 -71.66
N SER A 129 -58.65 -20.05 -72.48
CA SER A 129 -57.64 -21.09 -72.23
C SER A 129 -56.23 -20.51 -72.17
N ALA A 130 -55.86 -19.60 -73.08
CA ALA A 130 -54.55 -18.96 -73.06
C ALA A 130 -54.34 -18.09 -71.82
N ARG A 131 -55.39 -17.36 -71.39
CA ARG A 131 -55.35 -16.56 -70.15
C ARG A 131 -55.22 -17.44 -68.91
N GLN A 132 -55.93 -18.56 -68.86
CA GLN A 132 -55.82 -19.50 -67.74
C GLN A 132 -54.42 -20.10 -67.69
N HIS A 133 -53.89 -20.56 -68.83
CA HIS A 133 -52.53 -21.09 -68.90
C HIS A 133 -51.46 -20.07 -68.48
N ALA A 134 -51.62 -18.79 -68.89
CA ALA A 134 -50.72 -17.73 -68.45
C ALA A 134 -50.77 -17.47 -66.93
N ARG A 135 -51.96 -17.59 -66.31
CA ARG A 135 -52.11 -17.51 -64.86
C ARG A 135 -51.43 -18.68 -64.17
N ASP A 136 -51.67 -19.90 -64.63
CA ASP A 136 -51.06 -21.12 -64.08
C ASP A 136 -49.53 -21.05 -64.11
N LEU A 137 -48.95 -20.58 -65.22
CA LEU A 137 -47.49 -20.36 -65.33
C LEU A 137 -46.98 -19.27 -64.38
N THR A 138 -47.77 -18.21 -64.16
CA THR A 138 -47.42 -17.14 -63.23
C THR A 138 -47.46 -17.63 -61.78
N ASP A 139 -48.48 -18.42 -61.43
CA ASP A 139 -48.64 -18.96 -60.08
C ASP A 139 -47.55 -20.00 -59.78
N LEU A 140 -47.24 -20.89 -60.73
CA LEU A 140 -46.08 -21.78 -60.63
C LEU A 140 -44.77 -21.00 -60.41
N GLY A 141 -44.55 -19.93 -61.19
CA GLY A 141 -43.38 -19.07 -61.01
C GLY A 141 -43.30 -18.37 -59.65
N ARG A 142 -44.46 -18.00 -59.06
CA ARG A 142 -44.53 -17.44 -57.71
C ARG A 142 -44.20 -18.46 -56.64
N ASP A 143 -44.73 -19.68 -56.78
CA ASP A 143 -44.47 -20.77 -55.83
C ASP A 143 -42.98 -21.17 -55.84
N ASP A 144 -42.38 -21.27 -57.03
CA ASP A 144 -40.95 -21.52 -57.17
C ASP A 144 -40.10 -20.40 -56.54
N ALA A 145 -40.47 -19.13 -56.78
CA ALA A 145 -39.78 -17.99 -56.19
C ALA A 145 -39.88 -17.98 -54.66
N ALA A 146 -41.07 -18.25 -54.11
CA ALA A 146 -41.29 -18.36 -52.67
C ALA A 146 -40.46 -19.50 -52.06
N GLY A 147 -40.38 -20.66 -52.73
CA GLY A 147 -39.54 -21.77 -52.30
C GLY A 147 -38.05 -21.42 -52.25
N VAL A 148 -37.54 -20.68 -53.25
CA VAL A 148 -36.15 -20.20 -53.26
C VAL A 148 -35.90 -19.18 -52.15
N GLU A 149 -36.83 -18.25 -51.91
CA GLU A 149 -36.72 -17.27 -50.83
C GLU A 149 -36.70 -17.93 -49.44
N ASP A 150 -37.59 -18.91 -49.22
CA ASP A 150 -37.66 -19.66 -47.96
C ASP A 150 -36.38 -20.48 -47.74
N ALA A 151 -35.87 -21.14 -48.77
CA ALA A 151 -34.60 -21.87 -48.71
C ALA A 151 -33.42 -20.92 -48.41
N ALA A 152 -33.35 -19.76 -49.06
CA ALA A 152 -32.33 -18.76 -48.81
C ALA A 152 -32.42 -18.19 -47.38
N ARG A 153 -33.63 -17.97 -46.86
CA ARG A 153 -33.87 -17.49 -45.49
C ARG A 153 -33.46 -18.55 -44.46
N ALA A 154 -33.81 -19.81 -44.68
CA ALA A 154 -33.42 -20.92 -43.81
C ALA A 154 -31.90 -21.10 -43.79
N TYR A 155 -31.23 -21.03 -44.94
CA TYR A 155 -29.78 -21.10 -45.04
C TYR A 155 -29.10 -19.92 -44.31
N ALA A 156 -29.59 -18.69 -44.52
CA ALA A 156 -29.07 -17.52 -43.83
C ALA A 156 -29.27 -17.61 -42.30
N ALA A 157 -30.40 -18.14 -41.84
CA ALA A 157 -30.66 -18.37 -40.41
C ALA A 157 -29.70 -19.42 -39.83
N ALA A 158 -29.47 -20.53 -40.54
CA ALA A 158 -28.51 -21.56 -40.12
C ALA A 158 -27.08 -21.00 -40.03
N LEU A 159 -26.64 -20.22 -41.02
CA LEU A 159 -25.33 -19.57 -40.98
C LEU A 159 -25.20 -18.59 -39.81
N ARG A 160 -26.26 -17.81 -39.52
CA ARG A 160 -26.26 -16.90 -38.35
C ARG A 160 -26.16 -17.68 -37.05
N ALA A 161 -26.90 -18.79 -36.90
CA ALA A 161 -26.83 -19.62 -35.70
C ALA A 161 -25.40 -20.16 -35.46
N VAL A 162 -24.75 -20.66 -36.51
CA VAL A 162 -23.35 -21.13 -36.44
C VAL A 162 -22.40 -19.99 -36.07
N ALA A 163 -22.57 -18.81 -36.68
CA ALA A 163 -21.73 -17.64 -36.37
C ALA A 163 -21.92 -17.16 -34.92
N ASP A 164 -23.15 -17.18 -34.41
CA ASP A 164 -23.49 -16.81 -33.03
C ASP A 164 -22.91 -17.80 -32.03
N GLU A 165 -22.97 -19.11 -32.31
CA GLU A 165 -22.33 -20.14 -31.47
C GLU A 165 -20.82 -19.95 -31.43
N TYR A 166 -20.17 -19.78 -32.58
CA TYR A 166 -18.74 -19.50 -32.63
C TYR A 166 -18.37 -18.22 -31.86
N ALA A 167 -19.18 -17.16 -31.98
CA ALA A 167 -18.95 -15.93 -31.22
C ALA A 167 -19.10 -16.16 -29.70
N ARG A 168 -20.09 -16.95 -29.26
CA ARG A 168 -20.27 -17.30 -27.83
C ARG A 168 -19.09 -18.11 -27.31
N GLU A 169 -18.65 -19.12 -28.04
CA GLU A 169 -17.47 -19.93 -27.67
C GLU A 169 -16.22 -19.05 -27.56
N ARG A 170 -16.01 -18.14 -28.51
CA ARG A 170 -14.86 -17.25 -28.49
C ARG A 170 -14.88 -16.26 -27.32
N LEU A 171 -16.07 -15.75 -26.98
CA LEU A 171 -16.24 -14.89 -25.81
C LEU A 171 -16.08 -15.64 -24.50
N ALA A 172 -16.53 -16.90 -24.43
CA ALA A 172 -16.33 -17.76 -23.26
C ALA A 172 -14.83 -18.03 -23.04
N ALA A 173 -14.10 -18.45 -24.08
CA ALA A 173 -12.66 -18.68 -24.02
C ALA A 173 -11.89 -17.40 -23.62
N ALA A 174 -12.25 -16.25 -24.20
CA ALA A 174 -11.61 -14.98 -23.84
C ALA A 174 -11.86 -14.56 -22.38
N ARG A 175 -13.03 -14.90 -21.83
CA ARG A 175 -13.34 -14.65 -20.40
C ARG A 175 -12.56 -15.58 -19.49
N GLU A 176 -12.46 -16.86 -19.85
CA GLU A 176 -11.66 -17.83 -19.11
C GLU A 176 -10.18 -17.42 -19.07
N GLU A 177 -9.60 -17.05 -20.21
CA GLU A 177 -8.22 -16.54 -20.29
C GLU A 177 -8.02 -15.27 -19.46
N ALA A 178 -8.97 -14.32 -19.52
CA ALA A 178 -8.91 -13.11 -18.69
C ALA A 178 -9.00 -13.42 -17.19
N ASP A 179 -9.79 -14.43 -16.81
CA ASP A 179 -9.95 -14.87 -15.42
C ASP A 179 -8.68 -15.54 -14.91
N GLU A 180 -8.05 -16.40 -15.72
CA GLU A 180 -6.76 -17.01 -15.42
C GLU A 180 -5.67 -15.95 -15.20
N ILE A 181 -5.50 -15.01 -16.13
CA ILE A 181 -4.53 -13.90 -16.00
C ILE A 181 -4.78 -13.12 -14.71
N ARG A 182 -6.04 -12.83 -14.39
CA ARG A 182 -6.41 -12.08 -13.19
C ARG A 182 -6.12 -12.86 -11.90
N ILE A 183 -6.35 -14.17 -11.89
CA ILE A 183 -6.04 -15.04 -10.76
C ILE A 183 -4.52 -15.12 -10.57
N GLU A 184 -3.76 -15.37 -11.63
CA GLU A 184 -2.30 -15.44 -11.62
C GLU A 184 -1.70 -14.14 -11.08
N ALA A 185 -2.09 -12.99 -11.64
CA ALA A 185 -1.61 -11.69 -11.20
C ALA A 185 -1.91 -11.43 -9.71
N ARG A 186 -3.09 -11.85 -9.21
CA ARG A 186 -3.44 -11.72 -7.79
C ARG A 186 -2.58 -12.62 -6.91
N LEU A 187 -2.32 -13.85 -7.34
CA LEU A 187 -1.45 -14.78 -6.61
C LEU A 187 -0.01 -14.26 -6.56
N GLU A 188 0.51 -13.77 -7.68
CA GLU A 188 1.86 -13.17 -7.76
C GLU A 188 1.98 -11.95 -6.84
N VAL A 189 1.00 -11.03 -6.85
CA VAL A 189 0.98 -9.86 -5.95
C VAL A 189 0.92 -10.30 -4.49
N LYS A 190 0.09 -11.31 -4.15
CA LYS A 190 0.00 -11.85 -2.79
C LYS A 190 1.33 -12.45 -2.35
N GLU A 191 1.98 -13.22 -3.22
CA GLU A 191 3.27 -13.84 -2.93
C GLU A 191 4.36 -12.78 -2.74
N ARG A 192 4.49 -11.82 -3.67
CA ARG A 192 5.43 -10.70 -3.55
C ARG A 192 5.22 -9.91 -2.26
N ARG A 193 3.97 -9.61 -1.91
CA ARG A 193 3.63 -8.94 -0.65
C ARG A 193 4.04 -9.78 0.56
N SER A 194 3.78 -11.08 0.55
CA SER A 194 4.16 -11.97 1.66
C SER A 194 5.67 -12.04 1.85
N ARG A 195 6.44 -12.14 0.76
CA ARG A 195 7.91 -12.11 0.78
C ARG A 195 8.43 -10.77 1.31
N ALA A 196 7.91 -9.65 0.82
CA ALA A 196 8.29 -8.32 1.29
C ALA A 196 8.00 -8.13 2.80
N LEU A 197 6.84 -8.58 3.27
CA LEU A 197 6.50 -8.50 4.69
C LEU A 197 7.37 -9.42 5.56
N ALA A 198 7.74 -10.59 5.05
CA ALA A 198 8.66 -11.50 5.74
C ALA A 198 10.05 -10.85 5.91
N GLU A 199 10.58 -10.20 4.87
CA GLU A 199 11.85 -9.47 4.96
C GLU A 199 11.80 -8.31 5.97
N VAL A 200 10.70 -7.54 5.99
CA VAL A 200 10.52 -6.48 6.98
C VAL A 200 10.46 -7.05 8.41
N ARG A 201 9.79 -8.19 8.63
CA ARG A 201 9.77 -8.86 9.94
C ARG A 201 11.16 -9.33 10.35
N ARG A 202 11.89 -10.00 9.46
CA ARG A 202 13.29 -10.43 9.71
C ARG A 202 14.19 -9.25 10.05
N MET A 203 14.03 -8.12 9.37
CA MET A 203 14.79 -6.90 9.66
C MET A 203 14.46 -6.37 11.05
N ARG A 204 13.17 -6.29 11.41
CA ARG A 204 12.72 -5.84 12.74
C ARG A 204 13.26 -6.75 13.85
N GLU A 205 13.18 -8.06 13.68
CA GLU A 205 13.72 -9.05 14.63
C GLU A 205 15.22 -8.84 14.81
N ARG A 206 15.99 -8.75 13.71
CA ARG A 206 17.43 -8.47 13.77
C ARG A 206 17.75 -7.15 14.48
N THR A 207 17.08 -6.07 14.12
CA THR A 207 17.29 -4.76 14.77
C THR A 207 16.93 -4.80 16.25
N SER A 208 15.82 -5.47 16.62
CA SER A 208 15.45 -5.62 18.03
C SER A 208 16.46 -6.45 18.81
N GLY A 209 17.02 -7.50 18.21
CA GLY A 209 18.09 -8.30 18.80
C GLY A 209 19.35 -7.47 19.03
N MET A 210 19.81 -6.73 18.02
CA MET A 210 20.98 -5.83 18.15
C MET A 210 20.77 -4.77 19.24
N LEU A 211 19.57 -4.17 19.32
CA LEU A 211 19.27 -3.19 20.37
C LEU A 211 19.26 -3.82 21.76
N ALA A 212 18.77 -5.05 21.90
CA ALA A 212 18.79 -5.79 23.16
C ALA A 212 20.22 -6.16 23.59
N GLU A 213 21.06 -6.58 22.63
CA GLU A 213 22.49 -6.85 22.86
C GLU A 213 23.24 -5.58 23.32
N GLU A 214 23.05 -4.45 22.64
CA GLU A 214 23.65 -3.17 23.04
C GLU A 214 23.17 -2.70 24.43
N ALA A 215 21.87 -2.85 24.71
CA ALA A 215 21.31 -2.52 26.03
C ALA A 215 21.90 -3.43 27.13
N GLY A 216 22.08 -4.72 26.84
CA GLY A 216 22.74 -5.67 27.74
C GLY A 216 24.19 -5.27 28.01
N ALA A 217 24.98 -5.00 26.96
CA ALA A 217 26.36 -4.56 27.10
C ALA A 217 26.49 -3.22 27.83
N GLN A 218 25.53 -2.29 27.67
CA GLN A 218 25.48 -1.06 28.46
C GLN A 218 25.17 -1.33 29.93
N ALA A 219 24.22 -2.22 30.22
CA ALA A 219 23.90 -2.61 31.60
C ALA A 219 25.10 -3.27 32.29
N GLU A 220 25.81 -4.17 31.61
CA GLU A 220 27.03 -4.80 32.13
C GLU A 220 28.12 -3.77 32.45
N ARG A 221 28.37 -2.81 31.55
CA ARG A 221 29.31 -1.71 31.81
C ARG A 221 28.91 -0.85 33.00
N LEU A 222 27.62 -0.55 33.15
CA LEU A 222 27.12 0.21 34.30
C LEU A 222 27.27 -0.57 35.61
N ASP A 223 27.01 -1.88 35.59
CA ASP A 223 27.20 -2.76 36.73
C ASP A 223 28.69 -2.86 37.12
N GLU A 224 29.60 -2.93 36.15
CA GLU A 224 31.05 -2.90 36.39
C GLU A 224 31.47 -1.58 37.06
N VAL A 225 31.05 -0.44 36.51
CA VAL A 225 31.32 0.87 37.11
C VAL A 225 30.75 0.97 38.52
N ALA A 226 29.51 0.50 38.74
CA ALA A 226 28.88 0.52 40.06
C ALA A 226 29.64 -0.36 41.07
N ARG A 227 30.16 -1.53 40.65
CA ARG A 227 31.00 -2.39 41.50
C ARG A 227 32.33 -1.72 41.84
N GLU A 228 32.98 -1.08 40.88
CA GLU A 228 34.21 -0.33 41.13
C GLU A 228 33.99 0.84 42.08
N GLU A 229 32.91 1.61 41.90
CA GLU A 229 32.55 2.71 42.78
C GLU A 229 32.23 2.22 44.20
N ALA A 230 31.48 1.13 44.34
CA ALA A 230 31.20 0.51 45.63
C ALA A 230 32.48 0.02 46.32
N ALA A 231 33.42 -0.56 45.57
CA ALA A 231 34.72 -0.99 46.10
C ALA A 231 35.57 0.21 46.58
N ARG A 232 35.63 1.29 45.79
CA ARG A 232 36.33 2.53 46.19
C ARG A 232 35.70 3.18 47.41
N ALA A 233 34.37 3.19 47.49
CA ALA A 233 33.65 3.70 48.66
C ALA A 233 33.94 2.87 49.91
N ALA A 234 33.92 1.53 49.80
CA ALA A 234 34.26 0.64 50.91
C ALA A 234 35.72 0.80 51.37
N GLU A 235 36.67 0.99 50.44
CA GLU A 235 38.06 1.26 50.78
C GLU A 235 38.23 2.60 51.51
N MET A 236 37.56 3.65 51.05
CA MET A 236 37.56 4.96 51.71
C MET A 236 36.95 4.89 53.11
N GLU A 237 35.81 4.20 53.26
CA GLU A 237 35.16 3.98 54.55
C GLU A 237 36.09 3.23 55.52
N ALA A 238 36.78 2.18 55.05
CA ALA A 238 37.75 1.45 55.85
C ALA A 238 38.91 2.35 56.32
N ARG A 239 39.47 3.17 55.43
CA ARG A 239 40.52 4.13 55.78
C ARG A 239 40.03 5.19 56.78
N HIS A 240 38.79 5.66 56.63
CA HIS A 240 38.15 6.59 57.57
C HIS A 240 37.98 5.94 58.94
N ALA A 241 37.40 4.75 59.02
CA ALA A 241 37.23 4.00 60.27
C ALA A 241 38.57 3.72 60.98
N GLU A 242 39.63 3.38 60.24
CA GLU A 242 40.97 3.23 60.80
C GLU A 242 41.54 4.55 61.34
N ALA A 243 41.32 5.67 60.63
CA ALA A 243 41.77 6.99 61.06
C ALA A 243 41.03 7.46 62.31
N GLU A 244 39.72 7.22 62.38
CA GLU A 244 38.90 7.45 63.57
C GLU A 244 39.38 6.61 64.75
N ALA A 245 39.57 5.30 64.57
CA ALA A 245 40.10 4.42 65.63
C ALA A 245 41.52 4.80 66.08
N ARG A 246 42.35 5.38 65.20
CA ARG A 246 43.65 5.97 65.58
C ARG A 246 43.46 7.25 66.39
N ALA A 247 42.59 8.15 65.94
CA ALA A 247 42.31 9.42 66.62
C ALA A 247 41.71 9.19 68.01
N GLU A 248 40.78 8.24 68.15
CA GLU A 248 40.18 7.86 69.44
C GLU A 248 41.22 7.30 70.41
N ARG A 249 42.15 6.45 69.93
CA ARG A 249 43.26 5.95 70.74
C ARG A 249 44.17 7.07 71.23
N VAL A 250 44.59 7.96 70.33
CA VAL A 250 45.42 9.13 70.68
C VAL A 250 44.69 10.04 71.66
N LEU A 251 43.38 10.25 71.48
CA LEU A 251 42.56 11.03 72.41
C LEU A 251 42.44 10.36 73.78
N ALA A 252 42.26 9.04 73.83
CA ALA A 252 42.22 8.28 75.08
C ALA A 252 43.57 8.34 75.82
N GLU A 253 44.67 8.17 75.11
CA GLU A 253 46.04 8.34 75.64
C GLU A 253 46.25 9.75 76.17
N ALA A 254 45.88 10.78 75.41
CA ALA A 254 45.98 12.19 75.85
C ALA A 254 45.13 12.49 77.08
N ARG A 255 43.91 11.92 77.16
CA ARG A 255 43.04 12.02 78.34
C ARG A 255 43.66 11.34 79.56
N GLN A 256 44.29 10.17 79.38
CA GLN A 256 44.99 9.49 80.46
C GLN A 256 46.19 10.30 80.96
N VAL A 257 47.04 10.79 80.05
CA VAL A 257 48.18 11.66 80.40
C VAL A 257 47.70 12.92 81.13
N PHE A 258 46.60 13.51 80.67
CA PHE A 258 45.99 14.66 81.34
C PHE A 258 45.51 14.32 82.75
N ALA A 259 44.81 13.20 82.94
CA ALA A 259 44.35 12.74 84.25
C ALA A 259 45.53 12.42 85.19
N ASP A 260 46.56 11.71 84.70
CA ASP A 260 47.77 11.41 85.46
C ASP A 260 48.51 12.70 85.89
N ALA A 261 48.56 13.70 85.00
CA ALA A 261 49.16 15.01 85.29
C ALA A 261 48.33 15.81 86.31
N GLU A 262 47.00 15.75 86.23
CA GLU A 262 46.08 16.35 87.21
C GLU A 262 46.27 15.71 88.60
N GLU A 263 46.31 14.38 88.67
CA GLU A 263 46.59 13.65 89.91
C GLU A 263 47.99 13.96 90.47
N ALA A 264 49.02 14.05 89.61
CA ALA A 264 50.36 14.44 90.02
C ALA A 264 50.40 15.89 90.53
N ALA A 265 49.65 16.82 89.90
CA ALA A 265 49.54 18.20 90.34
C ALA A 265 48.82 18.30 91.70
N VAL A 266 47.75 17.52 91.92
CA VAL A 266 47.07 17.41 93.21
C VAL A 266 48.02 16.86 94.27
N ARG A 267 48.71 15.74 94.01
CA ARG A 267 49.71 15.17 94.93
C ARG A 267 50.83 16.15 95.25
N CYS A 268 51.40 16.81 94.25
CA CYS A 268 52.46 17.80 94.45
C CYS A 268 51.97 19.00 95.28
N ALA A 269 50.72 19.44 95.07
CA ALA A 269 50.10 20.48 95.88
C ALA A 269 49.84 20.01 97.33
N GLU A 270 49.42 18.77 97.55
CA GLU A 270 49.29 18.16 98.88
C GLU A 270 50.64 18.02 99.58
N GLU A 271 51.65 17.46 98.92
CA GLU A 271 53.02 17.38 99.44
C GLU A 271 53.61 18.76 99.74
N ALA A 272 53.33 19.77 98.90
CA ALA A 272 53.75 21.14 99.16
C ALA A 272 53.03 21.74 100.37
N ARG A 273 51.75 21.41 100.60
CA ARG A 273 51.01 21.81 101.80
C ARG A 273 51.55 21.09 103.04
N GLU A 274 51.87 19.81 102.96
CA GLU A 274 52.49 19.04 104.04
C GLU A 274 53.86 19.61 104.40
N ARG A 275 54.76 19.79 103.42
CA ARG A 275 56.07 20.43 103.63
C ARG A 275 55.95 21.85 104.17
N ALA A 276 54.99 22.63 103.70
CA ALA A 276 54.71 23.94 104.27
C ALA A 276 54.26 23.83 105.74
N ALA A 277 53.42 22.86 106.09
CA ALA A 277 53.02 22.59 107.47
C ALA A 277 54.19 22.12 108.34
N GLU A 278 55.08 21.26 107.83
CA GLU A 278 56.30 20.81 108.49
C GLU A 278 57.26 21.98 108.75
N VAL A 279 57.56 22.80 107.74
CA VAL A 279 58.41 23.99 107.89
C VAL A 279 57.81 24.98 108.88
N LEU A 280 56.49 25.18 108.87
CA LEU A 280 55.81 26.00 109.87
C LEU A 280 55.90 25.39 111.28
N ALA A 281 55.86 24.07 111.42
CA ALA A 281 56.03 23.38 112.70
C ALA A 281 57.48 23.44 113.21
N GLU A 282 58.47 23.25 112.35
CA GLU A 282 59.89 23.47 112.67
C GLU A 282 60.14 24.93 113.05
N ALA A 283 59.61 25.88 112.29
CA ALA A 283 59.71 27.30 112.61
C ALA A 283 59.09 27.61 113.97
N ARG A 284 57.92 27.03 114.31
CA ARG A 284 57.33 27.14 115.65
C ARG A 284 58.22 26.54 116.73
N THR A 285 58.76 25.35 116.50
CA THR A 285 59.68 24.70 117.45
C THR A 285 60.95 25.52 117.67
N ARG A 286 61.44 26.18 116.61
CA ARG A 286 62.61 27.06 116.64
C ARG A 286 62.30 28.39 117.31
N VAL A 287 61.12 28.96 117.10
CA VAL A 287 60.59 30.11 117.84
C VAL A 287 60.49 29.76 119.32
N GLU A 288 59.85 28.64 119.68
CA GLU A 288 59.78 28.17 121.06
C GLU A 288 61.17 27.88 121.66
N GLY A 289 62.12 27.39 120.86
CA GLY A 289 63.51 27.19 121.25
C GLY A 289 64.22 28.51 121.54
N VAL A 290 64.04 29.51 120.68
CA VAL A 290 64.54 30.88 120.89
C VAL A 290 63.85 31.54 122.08
N GLU A 291 62.56 31.33 122.30
CA GLU A 291 61.82 31.80 123.47
C GLU A 291 62.35 31.17 124.77
N ARG A 292 62.63 29.86 124.80
CA ARG A 292 63.26 29.20 125.95
C ARG A 292 64.71 29.65 126.15
N GLU A 293 65.47 29.86 125.08
CA GLU A 293 66.84 30.36 125.14
C GLU A 293 66.88 31.82 125.62
N THR A 294 65.95 32.66 125.15
CA THR A 294 65.81 34.05 125.62
C THR A 294 65.28 34.11 127.05
N GLU A 295 64.35 33.24 127.46
CA GLU A 295 63.98 33.09 128.87
C GLU A 295 65.16 32.63 129.73
N ARG A 296 66.01 31.71 129.25
CA ARG A 296 67.22 31.27 129.97
C ARG A 296 68.22 32.41 130.12
N VAL A 297 68.47 33.16 129.06
CA VAL A 297 69.34 34.34 129.07
C VAL A 297 68.77 35.45 129.96
N LEU A 298 67.45 35.66 129.96
CA LEU A 298 66.78 36.60 130.86
C LEU A 298 66.85 36.15 132.33
N ARG A 299 66.73 34.85 132.62
CA ARG A 299 66.98 34.30 133.97
C ARG A 299 68.44 34.46 134.37
N GLU A 300 69.39 34.14 133.50
CA GLU A 300 70.83 34.31 133.78
C GLU A 300 71.22 35.80 133.97
N HIS A 301 70.54 36.72 133.28
CA HIS A 301 70.68 38.16 133.52
C HIS A 301 69.98 38.63 134.80
N ALA A 302 68.86 38.01 135.19
CA ALA A 302 68.22 38.27 136.47
C ALA A 302 69.09 37.78 137.63
N ASP A 303 69.68 36.59 137.52
CA ASP A 303 70.62 36.01 138.49
C ASP A 303 71.89 36.87 138.61
N ARG A 304 72.48 37.32 137.48
CA ARG A 304 73.59 38.29 137.50
C ARG A 304 73.21 39.63 138.11
N ARG A 305 71.97 40.08 137.93
CA ARG A 305 71.48 41.33 138.53
C ARG A 305 71.27 41.15 140.04
N GLU A 306 70.81 39.98 140.49
CA GLU A 306 70.66 39.62 141.89
C GLU A 306 72.03 39.46 142.58
N ASP A 307 73.03 38.90 141.91
CA ASP A 307 74.42 38.83 142.39
C ASP A 307 75.06 40.21 142.54
N VAL A 308 74.85 41.12 141.57
CA VAL A 308 75.34 42.51 141.64
C VAL A 308 74.58 43.30 142.70
N GLN A 309 73.27 43.08 142.87
CA GLN A 309 72.48 43.71 143.92
C GLN A 309 72.93 43.22 145.31
N THR A 310 73.23 41.94 145.46
CA THR A 310 73.76 41.34 146.70
C THR A 310 75.16 41.87 147.03
N GLN A 311 76.02 42.09 146.04
CA GLN A 311 77.31 42.79 146.24
C GLN A 311 77.13 44.26 146.62
N MET A 312 76.15 44.96 146.04
CA MET A 312 75.84 46.35 146.41
C MET A 312 75.22 46.45 147.81
N ASP A 313 74.37 45.52 148.21
CA ASP A 313 73.83 45.41 149.57
C ASP A 313 74.93 45.05 150.57
N HIS A 314 75.93 44.24 150.18
CA HIS A 314 77.08 43.92 151.02
C HIS A 314 78.05 45.11 151.18
N VAL A 315 78.21 45.95 150.15
CA VAL A 315 78.98 47.20 150.22
C VAL A 315 78.23 48.27 151.02
N CYS A 316 76.92 48.40 150.83
CA CYS A 316 76.07 49.32 151.59
C CYS A 316 75.91 48.91 153.07
N ALA A 317 75.88 47.61 153.37
CA ALA A 317 75.91 47.09 154.74
C ALA A 317 77.30 47.22 155.39
N SER A 318 78.39 47.07 154.62
CA SER A 318 79.76 47.27 155.12
C SER A 318 80.10 48.74 155.37
N LEU A 319 79.45 49.69 154.69
CA LEU A 319 79.57 51.12 154.98
C LEU A 319 78.59 51.58 156.07
N SER A 320 77.42 50.95 156.21
CA SER A 320 76.44 51.30 157.27
C SER A 320 76.77 50.69 158.64
N ALA A 321 77.59 49.63 158.71
CA ALA A 321 78.15 49.09 159.95
C ALA A 321 79.28 49.94 160.57
N LEU A 322 79.69 51.05 159.93
CA LEU A 322 80.55 52.07 160.53
C LEU A 322 79.86 53.44 160.57
N THR A 323 78.55 53.42 160.77
CA THR A 323 77.90 54.40 161.62
C THR A 323 78.53 54.36 163.03
N GLY A 324 78.99 55.50 163.52
CA GLY A 324 78.16 56.18 164.52
C GLY A 324 77.69 57.47 163.84
N ARG A 325 76.42 57.83 163.74
CA ARG A 325 75.22 57.45 164.51
C ARG A 325 74.00 58.05 163.76
N ALA A 326 72.82 57.47 163.99
CA ALA A 326 71.41 57.91 163.80
C ALA A 326 71.10 59.30 163.17
N VAL A 327 70.01 59.50 162.41
CA VAL A 327 68.58 59.47 162.82
C VAL A 327 67.69 59.61 161.54
N GLU A 328 66.46 59.05 161.59
CA GLU A 328 65.25 59.31 160.75
C GLU A 328 65.24 58.97 159.25
#